data_AF-F9HHN9-F1
#
_entry.id   AF-F9HHN9-F1
#
_cell.length_a   1.000
_cell.length_b   1.000
_cell.length_c   1.000
_cell.angle_alpha   90.00
_cell.angle_beta   90.00
_cell.angle_gamma   90.00
#
_symmetry.space_group_name_H-M   'P 1'
#
loop_
_entity.id
_entity.type
_entity.pdbx_description
1 polymer ?
#
loop_
_entity_poly.entity_id
_entity_poly.type
_entity_poly.pdbx_seq_one_letter_code
_entity_poly.pdbx_strand_id
1 'polypeptide(L)'
;MAKVGLEFGDKLQIVDKKYRIVSEALDLEAILGNLKFGKIERQDIIYEDDTSQARNADGTYPQIPTGEIRGIEVSVKSSAQGQTVFVTIIDMLQSDIEALGLQYRDEVELSDVVVAYSSINGNDNYKIFASKIAKKGGGQPQVTAKPNENKEKQDHKG
;
A
#
# COMPACT_ATOMS: atom_id res chain seq x y z
N MET A 1 -1.93 -37.37 -0.83
CA MET A 1 -2.63 -37.05 -2.10
C MET A 1 -1.94 -35.81 -2.66
N ALA A 2 -1.32 -35.91 -3.83
CA ALA A 2 -0.71 -34.75 -4.48
C ALA A 2 -1.83 -33.81 -4.94
N LYS A 3 -1.82 -32.56 -4.47
CA LYS A 3 -2.67 -31.52 -5.08
C LYS A 3 -2.17 -31.31 -6.50
N VAL A 4 -2.99 -31.68 -7.48
CA VAL A 4 -2.76 -31.31 -8.87
C VAL A 4 -3.31 -29.91 -9.05
N GLY A 5 -2.43 -28.92 -9.11
CA GLY A 5 -2.76 -27.50 -9.30
C GLY A 5 -1.55 -26.60 -9.03
N LEU A 6 -1.47 -25.45 -9.69
CA LEU A 6 -0.49 -24.42 -9.35
C LEU A 6 -0.81 -23.89 -7.94
N GLU A 7 0.16 -23.94 -7.03
CA GLU A 7 0.02 -23.29 -5.71
C GLU A 7 0.15 -21.78 -5.90
N PHE A 8 -0.97 -21.07 -5.82
CA PHE A 8 -1.06 -19.63 -6.03
C PHE A 8 -0.87 -18.88 -4.71
N GLY A 9 0.35 -18.90 -4.18
CA GLY A 9 0.85 -18.04 -3.08
C GLY A 9 0.06 -18.03 -1.77
N ASP A 10 0.63 -17.38 -0.75
CA ASP A 10 -0.01 -17.23 0.55
C ASP A 10 -1.03 -16.09 0.56
N LYS A 11 -1.96 -16.14 1.53
CA LYS A 11 -2.89 -15.04 1.80
C LYS A 11 -2.30 -14.11 2.86
N LEU A 12 -2.07 -12.85 2.50
CA LEU A 12 -1.67 -11.79 3.42
C LEU A 12 -2.88 -10.95 3.81
N GLN A 13 -3.01 -10.64 5.10
CA GLN A 13 -4.00 -9.67 5.56
C GLN A 13 -3.43 -8.27 5.44
N ILE A 14 -4.09 -7.42 4.65
CA ILE A 14 -3.80 -5.99 4.54
C ILE A 14 -5.04 -5.27 5.08
N VAL A 15 -4.90 -4.77 6.31
CA VAL A 15 -5.96 -4.11 7.08
C VAL A 15 -7.21 -4.99 7.22
N ASP A 16 -8.34 -4.64 6.59
CA ASP A 16 -9.63 -5.33 6.67
C ASP A 16 -9.76 -6.50 5.68
N LYS A 17 -8.85 -6.63 4.70
CA LYS A 17 -8.97 -7.59 3.59
C LYS A 17 -7.82 -8.59 3.54
N LYS A 18 -8.14 -9.83 3.16
CA LYS A 18 -7.16 -10.88 2.89
C LYS A 18 -6.92 -10.97 1.39
N TYR A 19 -5.70 -10.69 0.97
CA TYR A 19 -5.27 -10.72 -0.41
C TYR A 19 -4.44 -11.96 -0.68
N ARG A 20 -4.60 -12.53 -1.88
CA ARG A 20 -3.70 -13.58 -2.35
C ARG A 20 -2.46 -12.92 -2.95
N ILE A 21 -1.31 -13.20 -2.39
CA ILE A 21 -0.06 -12.58 -2.80
C ILE A 21 0.59 -13.42 -3.89
N VAL A 22 0.96 -12.77 -4.98
CA VAL A 22 1.65 -13.41 -6.11
C VAL A 22 3.07 -12.87 -6.30
N SER A 23 3.54 -12.00 -5.40
CA SER A 23 4.82 -11.29 -5.52
C SER A 23 6.02 -12.21 -5.55
N GLU A 24 5.98 -13.33 -4.81
CA GLU A 24 7.08 -14.31 -4.77
C GLU A 24 7.34 -14.99 -6.12
N ALA A 25 6.34 -15.04 -6.99
CA ALA A 25 6.45 -15.61 -8.33
C ALA A 25 6.83 -14.57 -9.40
N LEU A 26 7.08 -13.32 -9.01
CA LEU A 26 7.23 -12.19 -9.91
C LEU A 26 8.59 -11.50 -9.71
N ASP A 27 9.27 -11.21 -10.82
CA ASP A 27 10.39 -10.26 -10.81
C ASP A 27 9.81 -8.83 -10.83
N LEU A 28 9.66 -8.26 -9.64
CA LEU A 28 9.02 -6.95 -9.47
C LEU A 28 9.80 -5.83 -10.17
N GLU A 29 11.13 -5.90 -10.20
CA GLU A 29 11.95 -4.91 -10.90
C GLU A 29 11.73 -5.00 -12.41
N ALA A 30 11.69 -6.21 -12.98
CA ALA A 30 11.39 -6.39 -14.40
C ALA A 30 9.97 -5.95 -14.77
N ILE A 31 8.99 -6.12 -13.88
CA ILE A 31 7.58 -5.81 -14.14
C ILE A 31 7.27 -4.32 -13.95
N LEU A 32 7.90 -3.66 -12.99
CA LEU A 32 7.63 -2.25 -12.69
C LEU A 32 8.65 -1.31 -13.35
N GLY A 33 9.90 -1.73 -13.51
CA GLY A 33 10.98 -0.91 -14.04
C GLY A 33 11.17 0.39 -13.23
N ASN A 34 11.60 1.45 -13.92
CA ASN A 34 11.72 2.77 -13.32
C ASN A 34 10.33 3.40 -13.14
N LEU A 35 10.13 3.98 -11.96
CA LEU A 35 8.88 4.63 -11.58
C LEU A 35 9.03 6.14 -11.56
N LYS A 36 8.03 6.81 -12.12
CA LYS A 36 7.91 8.27 -12.08
C LYS A 36 6.61 8.67 -11.42
N PHE A 37 6.67 9.57 -10.46
CA PHE A 37 5.49 10.02 -9.72
C PHE A 37 4.47 10.67 -10.65
N GLY A 38 3.21 10.28 -10.50
CA GLY A 38 2.05 10.92 -11.11
C GLY A 38 1.48 11.97 -10.18
N LYS A 39 0.62 11.52 -9.27
CA LYS A 39 0.00 12.33 -8.20
C LYS A 39 -0.55 11.42 -7.09
N ILE A 40 -0.95 12.03 -5.98
CA ILE A 40 -1.85 11.38 -5.00
C ILE A 40 -3.26 11.36 -5.62
N GLU A 41 -3.88 10.18 -5.70
CA GLU A 41 -5.19 10.01 -6.32
C GLU A 41 -6.32 10.13 -5.32
N ARG A 42 -6.26 9.35 -4.23
CA ARG A 42 -7.29 9.33 -3.17
C ARG A 42 -6.83 8.56 -1.93
N GLN A 43 -7.58 8.74 -0.85
CA GLN A 43 -7.55 7.84 0.30
C GLN A 43 -8.40 6.60 0.00
N ASP A 44 -7.84 5.41 0.23
CA ASP A 44 -8.57 4.15 0.12
C ASP A 44 -9.35 3.90 1.42
N ILE A 45 -10.56 4.44 1.51
CA ILE A 45 -11.41 4.38 2.71
C ILE A 45 -11.98 2.97 2.91
N ILE A 46 -12.10 2.54 4.16
CA ILE A 46 -12.75 1.29 4.55
C ILE A 46 -14.25 1.54 4.76
N TYR A 47 -15.06 0.67 4.19
CA TYR A 47 -16.52 0.72 4.26
C TYR A 47 -17.06 -0.54 4.93
N GLU A 48 -18.22 -0.42 5.54
CA GLU A 48 -18.96 -1.52 6.14
C GLU A 48 -20.42 -1.53 5.70
N ASP A 49 -21.09 -2.67 5.89
CA ASP A 49 -22.52 -2.83 5.62
C ASP A 49 -23.34 -1.96 6.59
N ASP A 50 -24.07 -0.99 6.05
CA ASP A 50 -25.06 -0.25 6.79
C ASP A 50 -26.33 -1.09 6.97
N THR A 51 -26.36 -1.81 8.08
CA THR A 51 -27.51 -2.66 8.45
C THR A 51 -28.72 -1.88 8.97
N SER A 52 -28.60 -0.55 9.12
CA SER A 52 -29.73 0.31 9.54
C SER A 52 -30.66 0.68 8.39
N GLN A 53 -30.19 0.54 7.14
CA GLN A 53 -30.95 0.85 5.93
C GLN A 53 -31.50 -0.40 5.24
N ALA A 54 -32.54 -0.20 4.43
CA ALA A 54 -33.07 -1.27 3.59
C ALA A 54 -32.00 -1.75 2.59
N ARG A 55 -32.04 -3.05 2.26
CA ARG A 55 -31.14 -3.64 1.27
C ARG A 55 -31.35 -3.03 -0.12
N ASN A 56 -30.27 -3.00 -0.89
CA ASN A 56 -30.28 -2.66 -2.31
C ASN A 56 -31.12 -3.67 -3.11
N ALA A 57 -31.46 -3.31 -4.34
CA ALA A 57 -32.26 -4.17 -5.23
C ALA A 57 -31.61 -5.54 -5.53
N ASP A 58 -30.29 -5.64 -5.41
CA ASP A 58 -29.51 -6.87 -5.58
C ASP A 58 -29.40 -7.71 -4.28
N GLY A 59 -30.03 -7.25 -3.18
CA GLY A 59 -30.02 -7.90 -1.87
C GLY A 59 -28.80 -7.58 -0.99
N THR A 60 -27.86 -6.75 -1.44
CA THR A 60 -26.73 -6.29 -0.63
C THR A 60 -27.13 -5.18 0.33
N TYR A 61 -26.35 -4.95 1.40
CA TYR A 61 -26.53 -3.75 2.23
C TYR A 61 -25.86 -2.54 1.57
N PRO A 62 -26.42 -1.32 1.70
CA PRO A 62 -25.70 -0.09 1.44
C PRO A 62 -24.38 -0.05 2.23
N GLN A 63 -23.38 0.65 1.72
CA GLN A 63 -22.08 0.78 2.38
C GLN A 63 -21.96 2.14 3.07
N ILE A 64 -21.48 2.17 4.31
CA ILE A 64 -21.16 3.40 5.06
C ILE A 64 -19.64 3.46 5.33
N PRO A 65 -18.98 4.62 5.17
CA PRO A 65 -17.56 4.74 5.49
C PRO A 65 -17.35 4.60 7.00
N THR A 66 -16.40 3.75 7.38
CA THR A 66 -15.99 3.53 8.78
C THR A 66 -15.20 4.71 9.36
N GLY A 67 -14.66 5.58 8.50
CA GLY A 67 -13.69 6.62 8.86
C GLY A 67 -12.24 6.12 8.90
N GLU A 68 -12.01 4.82 8.75
CA GLU A 68 -10.67 4.24 8.65
C GLU A 68 -10.15 4.26 7.21
N ILE A 69 -8.84 4.45 7.05
CA ILE A 69 -8.16 4.50 5.75
C ILE A 69 -7.26 3.26 5.66
N ARG A 70 -7.44 2.47 4.60
CA ARG A 70 -6.61 1.31 4.28
C ARG A 70 -5.23 1.71 3.74
N GLY A 71 -5.15 2.83 3.05
CA GLY A 71 -3.92 3.40 2.53
C GLY A 71 -4.18 4.58 1.59
N ILE A 72 -3.11 5.15 1.06
CA ILE A 72 -3.16 6.27 0.10
C ILE A 72 -2.85 5.75 -1.29
N GLU A 73 -3.79 5.89 -2.22
CA GLU A 73 -3.53 5.52 -3.61
C GLU A 73 -2.77 6.64 -4.32
N VAL A 74 -1.65 6.27 -4.92
CA VAL A 74 -0.82 7.13 -5.76
C VAL A 74 -0.76 6.57 -7.17
N SER A 75 -0.69 7.44 -8.16
CA SER A 75 -0.38 7.05 -9.54
C SER A 75 1.12 7.16 -9.78
N VAL A 76 1.69 6.13 -10.41
CA VAL A 76 3.08 6.12 -10.87
C VAL A 76 3.12 5.67 -12.33
N LYS A 77 3.98 6.31 -13.13
CA LYS A 77 4.26 5.85 -14.48
C LYS A 77 5.38 4.82 -14.44
N SER A 78 5.07 3.59 -14.85
CA SER A 78 6.03 2.50 -14.96
C SER A 78 6.68 2.50 -16.34
N SER A 79 8.02 2.40 -16.40
CA SER A 79 8.73 2.25 -17.67
C SER A 79 8.51 0.88 -18.32
N ALA A 80 8.38 -0.18 -17.51
CA ALA A 80 8.21 -1.55 -17.99
C ALA A 80 6.79 -1.80 -18.51
N GLN A 81 5.76 -1.26 -17.84
CA GLN A 81 4.37 -1.39 -18.30
C GLN A 81 3.97 -0.36 -19.37
N GLY A 82 4.75 0.71 -19.53
CA GLY A 82 4.46 1.80 -20.48
C GLY A 82 3.26 2.67 -20.13
N GLN A 83 2.60 2.41 -18.99
CA GLN A 83 1.35 3.05 -18.58
C GLN A 83 1.38 3.49 -17.11
N THR A 84 0.33 4.20 -16.71
CA THR A 84 0.10 4.55 -15.30
C THR A 84 -0.34 3.32 -14.54
N VAL A 85 0.29 3.09 -13.41
CA VAL A 85 0.01 2.03 -12.45
C VAL A 85 -0.44 2.71 -11.15
N PHE A 86 -1.45 2.13 -10.51
CA PHE A 86 -1.96 2.61 -9.23
C PHE A 86 -1.38 1.76 -8.10
N VAL A 87 -0.81 2.42 -7.10
CA VAL A 87 -0.18 1.79 -5.95
C VAL A 87 -0.82 2.32 -4.69
N THR A 88 -1.24 1.45 -3.78
CA THR A 88 -1.72 1.83 -2.45
C THR A 88 -0.57 1.81 -1.45
N ILE A 89 -0.22 2.98 -0.92
CA ILE A 89 0.78 3.16 0.14
C ILE A 89 0.12 2.96 1.49
N ILE A 90 0.58 1.98 2.27
CA ILE A 90 -0.13 1.52 3.49
C ILE A 90 0.45 2.08 4.79
N ASP A 91 1.76 2.39 4.84
CA ASP A 91 2.43 2.82 6.08
C ASP A 91 2.79 4.32 6.08
N MET A 92 2.13 5.12 5.25
CA MET A 92 2.30 6.57 5.20
C MET A 92 0.95 7.27 5.21
N LEU A 93 0.83 8.34 5.99
CA LEU A 93 -0.32 9.23 5.88
C LEU A 93 -0.21 10.07 4.61
N GLN A 94 -1.34 10.60 4.15
CA GLN A 94 -1.35 11.50 2.99
C GLN A 94 -0.41 12.70 3.22
N SER A 95 -0.42 13.28 4.41
CA SER A 95 0.45 14.40 4.80
C SER A 95 1.94 14.05 4.73
N ASP A 96 2.31 12.80 5.05
CA ASP A 96 3.70 12.36 4.99
C ASP A 96 4.18 12.25 3.55
N ILE A 97 3.31 11.78 2.64
CA ILE A 97 3.60 11.71 1.20
C ILE A 97 3.67 13.13 0.61
N GLU A 98 2.77 14.02 1.00
CA GLU A 98 2.80 15.43 0.58
C GLU A 98 4.08 16.13 1.05
N ALA A 99 4.54 15.84 2.27
CA ALA A 99 5.78 16.38 2.83
C ALA A 99 7.05 15.95 2.09
N LEU A 100 7.00 14.89 1.28
CA LEU A 100 8.11 14.51 0.39
C LEU A 100 8.34 15.54 -0.74
N GLY A 101 7.37 16.41 -1.02
CA GLY A 101 7.48 17.43 -2.05
C GLY A 101 7.58 16.87 -3.47
N LEU A 102 7.09 15.64 -3.70
CA LEU A 102 7.16 14.97 -5.00
C LEU A 102 6.44 15.77 -6.08
N GLN A 103 7.16 16.05 -7.17
CA GLN A 103 6.61 16.70 -8.35
C GLN A 103 6.27 15.68 -9.43
N TYR A 104 5.37 16.05 -10.34
CA TYR A 104 5.03 15.21 -11.49
C TYR A 104 6.31 14.82 -12.26
N ARG A 105 6.46 13.52 -12.52
CA ARG A 105 7.61 12.87 -13.18
C ARG A 105 8.89 12.76 -12.36
N ASP A 106 8.90 13.15 -11.09
CA ASP A 106 10.01 12.83 -10.19
C ASP A 106 10.23 11.32 -10.17
N GLU A 107 11.49 10.90 -10.20
CA GLU A 107 11.82 9.49 -10.03
C GLU A 107 11.55 9.10 -8.57
N VAL A 108 10.90 7.95 -8.40
CA VAL A 108 10.49 7.44 -7.10
C VAL A 108 10.87 5.99 -6.95
N GLU A 109 11.03 5.58 -5.70
CA GLU A 109 11.19 4.19 -5.28
C GLU A 109 10.08 3.81 -4.31
N LEU A 110 9.72 2.54 -4.34
CA LEU A 110 8.71 1.94 -3.46
C LEU A 110 9.41 0.93 -2.57
N SER A 111 9.01 0.88 -1.30
CA SER A 111 9.51 -0.11 -0.33
C SER A 111 8.48 -1.21 -0.13
N ASP A 112 8.96 -2.45 0.05
CA ASP A 112 8.15 -3.62 0.41
C ASP A 112 6.93 -3.80 -0.51
N VAL A 113 7.19 -3.80 -1.83
CA VAL A 113 6.14 -3.90 -2.83
C VAL A 113 5.50 -5.27 -2.80
N VAL A 114 4.17 -5.28 -2.76
CA VAL A 114 3.34 -6.49 -2.79
C VAL A 114 2.29 -6.38 -3.89
N VAL A 115 2.32 -7.34 -4.81
CA VAL A 115 1.28 -7.58 -5.81
C VAL A 115 0.28 -8.59 -5.27
N ALA A 116 -0.96 -8.13 -5.11
CA ALA A 116 -2.11 -8.91 -4.75
C ALA A 116 -2.95 -9.24 -5.99
N TYR A 117 -3.40 -10.49 -6.08
CA TYR A 117 -4.38 -10.92 -7.07
C TYR A 117 -5.77 -11.07 -6.42
N SER A 118 -6.79 -10.59 -7.11
CA SER A 118 -8.19 -10.73 -6.74
C SER A 118 -9.00 -11.15 -7.96
N SER A 119 -9.71 -12.27 -7.83
CA SER A 119 -10.73 -12.69 -8.78
C SER A 119 -12.07 -12.69 -8.06
N ILE A 120 -12.96 -11.79 -8.45
CA ILE A 120 -14.34 -11.74 -7.93
C ILE A 120 -15.27 -11.82 -9.14
N ASN A 121 -16.13 -12.84 -9.16
CA ASN A 121 -17.13 -13.06 -10.21
C ASN A 121 -16.55 -13.07 -11.65
N GLY A 122 -15.35 -13.63 -11.83
CA GLY A 122 -14.67 -13.71 -13.13
C GLY A 122 -13.99 -12.41 -13.58
N ASN A 123 -13.97 -11.39 -12.72
CA ASN A 123 -13.19 -10.17 -12.95
C ASN A 123 -11.84 -10.29 -12.23
N ASP A 124 -10.81 -10.63 -13.00
CA ASP A 124 -9.45 -10.80 -12.54
C ASP A 124 -8.74 -9.45 -12.51
N ASN A 125 -8.35 -9.03 -11.32
CA ASN A 125 -7.65 -7.78 -11.09
C ASN A 125 -6.42 -8.01 -10.23
N TYR A 126 -5.39 -7.20 -10.47
CA TYR A 126 -4.26 -7.08 -9.57
C TYR A 126 -4.32 -5.73 -8.85
N LYS A 127 -3.86 -5.71 -7.60
CA LYS A 127 -3.64 -4.49 -6.83
C LYS A 127 -2.21 -4.49 -6.33
N ILE A 128 -1.55 -3.34 -6.44
CA ILE A 128 -0.18 -3.18 -5.99
C ILE A 128 -0.21 -2.36 -4.71
N PHE A 129 0.43 -2.91 -3.68
CA PHE A 129 0.66 -2.27 -2.41
C PHE A 129 2.16 -2.00 -2.27
N ALA A 130 2.50 -0.98 -1.50
CA ALA A 130 3.84 -0.73 -1.02
C ALA A 130 3.74 -0.15 0.38
N SER A 131 4.71 -0.43 1.24
CA SER A 131 4.75 0.19 2.56
C SER A 131 4.96 1.70 2.45
N LYS A 132 5.91 2.12 1.60
CA LYS A 132 6.34 3.53 1.48
C LYS A 132 6.64 3.92 0.04
N ILE A 133 6.63 5.22 -0.21
CA ILE A 133 7.15 5.87 -1.42
C ILE A 133 8.21 6.91 -1.02
N ALA A 134 9.29 7.02 -1.79
CA ALA A 134 10.32 8.02 -1.60
C ALA A 134 10.82 8.57 -2.94
N LYS A 135 11.40 9.78 -2.92
CA LYS A 135 12.09 10.34 -4.08
C LYS A 135 13.40 9.58 -4.32
N LYS A 136 13.56 9.00 -5.50
CA LYS A 136 14.77 8.25 -5.88
C LYS A 136 15.96 9.21 -5.91
N GLY A 137 17.02 8.88 -5.16
CA GLY A 137 18.22 9.71 -5.05
C GLY A 137 18.08 10.97 -4.17
N GLY A 138 16.91 11.20 -3.57
CA GLY A 138 16.74 12.16 -2.47
C GLY A 138 17.04 11.45 -1.17
N GLY A 139 17.98 11.96 -0.37
CA GLY A 139 18.23 11.44 0.97
C GLY A 139 16.91 11.34 1.75
N GLN A 140 16.77 10.26 2.53
CA GLN A 140 15.62 10.05 3.42
C GLN A 140 15.27 11.36 4.14
N PRO A 141 13.98 11.70 4.28
CA PRO A 141 13.57 12.71 5.25
C PRO A 141 14.22 12.35 6.59
N GLN A 142 15.09 13.23 7.08
CA GLN A 142 15.65 13.11 8.43
C GLN A 142 14.47 13.07 9.39
N VAL A 143 14.12 11.87 9.84
CA VAL A 143 13.39 11.70 11.08
C VAL A 143 14.31 12.33 12.12
N THR A 144 13.97 13.54 12.57
CA THR A 144 14.60 14.12 13.74
C THR A 144 14.16 13.27 14.93
N ALA A 145 14.86 12.16 15.13
CA ALA A 145 14.86 11.45 16.39
C ALA A 145 15.30 12.47 17.43
N LYS A 146 14.35 12.96 18.24
CA LYS A 146 14.66 13.64 19.49
C LYS A 146 15.52 12.66 20.29
N PRO A 147 16.76 13.01 20.66
CA PRO A 147 17.55 12.17 21.54
C PRO A 147 16.81 12.09 22.87
N ASN A 148 16.47 10.87 23.27
CA ASN A 148 15.92 10.59 24.59
C ASN A 148 17.08 10.74 25.59
N GLU A 149 17.34 11.97 26.05
CA GLU A 149 18.15 12.19 27.25
C GLU A 149 17.32 11.72 28.45
N ASN A 150 17.56 10.49 28.89
CA ASN A 150 17.45 10.20 30.31
C ASN A 150 18.65 9.38 30.75
N LYS A 151 19.60 10.11 31.33
CA LYS A 151 20.83 9.62 31.93
C LYS A 151 20.51 8.63 33.05
N GLU A 152 21.17 7.48 32.98
CA GLU A 152 21.53 6.68 34.15
C GLU A 152 22.03 7.59 35.28
N LYS A 153 21.34 7.58 36.42
CA LYS A 153 22.00 7.84 37.70
C LYS A 153 22.42 6.50 38.27
N GLN A 154 23.72 6.24 38.15
CA GLN A 154 24.45 5.31 38.99
C GLN A 154 24.32 5.77 40.44
N ASP A 155 23.80 4.91 41.31
CA ASP A 155 24.08 4.94 42.74
C ASP A 155 24.88 3.69 43.07
N HIS A 156 26.17 3.88 43.36
CA HIS A 156 27.00 2.95 44.12
C HIS A 156 27.91 3.76 45.06
N LYS A 157 27.70 3.51 46.36
CA LYS A 157 28.62 3.63 47.52
C LYS A 157 29.11 5.01 47.98
N GLY A 158 28.62 5.36 49.17
CA GLY A 158 29.35 5.95 50.29
C GLY A 158 28.78 5.38 51.58
#